data_AF-A0A4Q2YAB7-F1
#
_entry.id   AF-A0A4Q2YAB7-F1
#
_cell.length_a   1.000
_cell.length_b   1.000
_cell.length_c   1.000
_cell.angle_alpha   90.00
_cell.angle_beta   90.00
_cell.angle_gamma   90.00
#
_symmetry.space_group_name_H-M   'P 1'
#
loop_
_entity.id
_entity.type
_entity.pdbx_description
1 polymer ?
#
loop_
_entity_poly.entity_id
_entity_poly.type
_entity_poly.pdbx_seq_one_letter_code
_entity_poly.pdbx_strand_id
1 'polypeptide(L)' 'MLSFSGSLKVFLAVEPCDMRRGHNGLLALVGEKLKEDFRTGALFVFTNRDRNRVS' A
#
# COMPACT_ATOMS: atom_id res chain seq x y z
N MET A 1 13.83 -4.81 12.41
CA MET A 1 12.66 -5.61 12.83
C MET A 1 11.44 -4.72 12.72
N LEU A 2 10.38 -5.14 12.02
CA LEU A 2 9.11 -4.44 12.08
C LEU A 2 8.44 -4.80 13.41
N SER A 3 8.19 -3.81 14.26
CA SER A 3 7.46 -3.97 15.52
C SER A 3 6.10 -3.31 15.35
N PHE A 4 5.03 -4.06 15.60
CA PHE A 4 3.67 -3.60 15.41
C PHE A 4 2.98 -3.52 16.77
N SER A 5 2.32 -2.40 17.06
CA SER A 5 1.35 -2.37 18.16
C SER A 5 0.17 -3.28 17.80
N GLY A 6 -0.47 -3.89 18.79
CA GLY A 6 -1.53 -4.91 18.59
C GLY A 6 -2.77 -4.45 17.81
N SER A 7 -2.83 -3.19 17.36
CA SER A 7 -3.94 -2.58 16.61
C SER A 7 -3.54 -2.11 15.21
N LEU A 8 -2.41 -2.57 14.65
CA LEU A 8 -2.00 -2.18 13.30
C LEU A 8 -3.08 -2.55 12.26
N LYS A 9 -3.58 -1.54 11.56
CA LYS A 9 -4.44 -1.74 10.38
C LYS A 9 -3.59 -2.01 9.15
N VAL A 10 -3.98 -3.02 8.38
CA VAL A 10 -3.34 -3.38 7.11
C VAL A 10 -4.39 -3.30 6.01
N PHE A 11 -4.11 -2.51 4.98
CA PHE A 11 -4.94 -2.39 3.80
C PHE A 11 -4.25 -3.05 2.61
N LEU A 12 -4.93 -4.00 1.98
CA LEU A 12 -4.42 -4.72 0.81
C LEU A 12 -5.16 -4.22 -0.44
N ALA A 13 -4.40 -3.69 -1.40
CA ALA A 13 -4.94 -3.45 -2.74
C ALA A 13 -5.18 -4.80 -3.44
N VAL A 14 -6.45 -5.15 -3.64
CA VAL A 14 -6.84 -6.42 -4.32
C VAL A 14 -6.57 -6.38 -5.81
N GLU A 15 -6.60 -5.20 -6.42
CA GLU A 15 -6.21 -4.98 -7.81
C GLU A 15 -4.69 -4.79 -7.90
N PRO A 16 -3.99 -5.54 -8.78
CA PRO A 16 -2.58 -5.31 -9.03
C PRO A 16 -2.34 -3.91 -9.59
N CYS A 17 -1.27 -3.26 -9.16
CA CYS A 17 -0.92 -1.93 -9.62
C CYS A 17 0.49 -1.87 -10.21
N ASP A 18 0.73 -0.84 -11.01
CA ASP A 18 2.03 -0.63 -11.62
C ASP A 18 3.02 -0.09 -10.57
N MET A 19 3.94 -0.95 -10.13
CA MET A 19 4.98 -0.58 -9.15
C MET A 19 6.00 0.43 -9.71
N ARG A 20 6.00 0.70 -11.03
CA ARG A 20 6.85 1.73 -11.63
C ARG A 20 6.39 3.15 -11.28
N ARG A 21 5.20 3.32 -10.70
CA ARG A 21 4.70 4.60 -10.19
C ARG A 21 5.53 5.15 -9.02
N GLY A 22 6.34 4.32 -8.37
CA GLY A 22 7.17 4.71 -7.22
C GLY A 22 6.35 5.16 -6.01
N HIS A 23 7.03 5.61 -4.96
CA HIS A 23 6.41 5.87 -3.66
C HIS A 23 5.26 6.89 -3.70
N ASN A 24 5.47 8.05 -4.34
CA ASN A 24 4.44 9.09 -4.43
C ASN A 24 3.20 8.62 -5.22
N GLY A 25 3.39 7.85 -6.29
CA GLY A 25 2.28 7.34 -7.08
C GLY A 25 1.52 6.21 -6.37
N LEU A 26 2.18 5.42 -5.53
CA LEU A 26 1.54 4.45 -4.66
C LEU A 26 0.80 5.12 -3.50
N LEU A 27 1.34 6.19 -2.92
CA LEU A 27 0.64 7.01 -1.91
C LEU A 27 -0.64 7.65 -2.48
N ALA A 28 -0.62 8.12 -3.73
CA ALA A 28 -1.83 8.61 -4.39
C ALA A 28 -2.93 7.54 -4.47
N LEU A 29 -2.56 6.27 -4.71
CA LEU A 29 -3.52 5.15 -4.74
C LEU A 29 -4.20 4.88 -3.40
N VAL A 30 -3.55 5.20 -2.28
CA VAL A 30 -4.17 5.07 -0.95
C VAL A 30 -5.44 5.92 -0.85
N GLY A 31 -5.34 7.20 -1.21
CA GLY A 31 -6.50 8.10 -1.20
C GLY A 31 -7.48 7.82 -2.35
N GLU A 32 -6.99 7.53 -3.55
CA GLU A 32 -7.84 7.38 -4.74
C GLU A 32 -8.61 6.06 -4.75
N LYS A 33 -7.96 4.95 -4.39
CA LYS A 33 -8.50 3.59 -4.52
C LYS A 33 -8.90 2.99 -3.19
N LEU A 34 -8.02 3.06 -2.19
CA LEU A 34 -8.30 2.48 -0.87
C LEU A 34 -9.21 3.38 -0.03
N LYS A 35 -9.35 4.66 -0.43
CA LYS A 35 -10.17 5.69 0.26
C LYS A 35 -9.73 5.91 1.71
N GLU A 36 -8.43 5.79 1.97
CA GLU A 36 -7.82 5.92 3.28
C GLU A 36 -6.83 7.10 3.34
N ASP A 37 -6.46 7.49 4.56
CA ASP A 37 -5.40 8.46 4.81
C ASP A 37 -4.09 7.74 5.19
N PHE A 38 -3.03 7.95 4.41
CA PHE A 38 -1.73 7.33 4.62
C PHE A 38 -1.02 7.78 5.90
N ARG A 39 -1.46 8.90 6.51
CA ARG A 39 -0.88 9.47 7.75
C ARG A 39 -1.35 8.75 9.01
N THR A 40 -2.28 7.80 8.89
CA THR A 40 -2.90 7.07 10.02
C THR A 40 -1.98 6.04 10.68
N GLY A 41 -0.78 5.81 10.14
CA GLY A 41 0.15 4.80 10.65
C GLY A 41 -0.26 3.36 10.27
N ALA A 42 -1.17 3.20 9.32
CA ALA A 42 -1.53 1.90 8.75
C ALA A 42 -0.49 1.42 7.74
N LEU A 43 -0.47 0.11 7.49
CA LEU A 43 0.32 -0.49 6.41
C LEU A 43 -0.53 -0.59 5.15
N PHE A 44 0.01 -0.16 4.01
CA PHE A 44 -0.62 -0.28 2.71
C PHE A 44 0.20 -1.23 1.85
N VAL A 45 -0.41 -2.33 1.42
CA VAL A 45 0.25 -3.41 0.69
C VAL A 45 -0.24 -3.41 -0.74
N PHE A 46 0.73 -3.43 -1.66
CA PHE A 46 0.47 -3.44 -3.09
C PHE A 46 1.17 -4.62 -3.75
N THR A 47 0.55 -5.15 -4.81
CA THR A 47 1.15 -6.19 -5.63
C THR A 47 1.42 -5.65 -7.03
N ASN A 48 2.59 -5.94 -7.59
CA ASN A 48 2.87 -5.58 -8.97
C ASN A 48 1.95 -6.32 -9.95
N ARG A 49 1.48 -5.61 -10.97
CA ARG A 49 0.74 -6.18 -12.11
C ARG A 49 1.44 -7.40 -12.73
N ASP A 50 2.75 -7.30 -12.95
CA ASP A 50 3.55 -8.38 -13.53
C ASP A 50 3.96 -9.45 -12.50
N ARG A 51 3.58 -9.26 -11.22
CA ARG A 51 3.87 -10.15 -10.08
C ARG A 51 5.35 -10.51 -9.87
N ASN A 52 6.26 -9.73 -10.46
CA ASN A 52 7.71 -9.88 -10.33
C ASN A 52 8.34 -8.94 -9.29
N ARG A 53 7.54 -8.08 -8.63
CA ARG A 53 7.99 -7.11 -7.63
C ARG A 53 6.95 -7.01 -6.51
N VAL A 54 7.45 -6.85 -5.29
CA VAL A 54 6.66 -6.52 -4.10
C VAL A 54 7.26 -5.23 -3.53
N SER A 55 6.40 -4.32 -3.09
CA SER A 55 6.77 -3.01 -2.57
C SER A 55 5.94 -2.68 -1.34
#